data_AF-A0A7C7MHA9-F1
#
_entry.id   AF-A0A7C7MHA9-F1
#
_cell.length_a   1.000
_cell.length_b   1.000
_cell.length_c   1.000
_cell.angle_alpha   90.00
_cell.angle_beta   90.00
_cell.angle_gamma   90.00
#
_symmetry.space_group_name_H-M   'P 1'
#
loop_
_entity.id
_entity.type
_entity.pdbx_description
1 polymer ?
#
loop_
_entity_poly.entity_id
_entity_poly.type
_entity_poly.pdbx_seq_one_letter_code
_entity_poly.pdbx_strand_id
1 'polypeptide(L)' 'MIPMDIQKGEKSLLKIKELMDELKVIFFLRHGTCLGAVRDGQLITWDDDIDIGSIIEMNNLDEKSIYKI' A
#
# COMPACT_ATOMS: atom_id res chain seq x y z
N MET A 1 -17.16 -8.98 -1.02
CA MET A 1 -15.86 -8.90 -0.35
C MET A 1 -15.42 -10.32 -0.04
N ILE A 2 -14.41 -10.83 -0.78
CA ILE A 2 -13.88 -12.19 -0.65
C ILE A 2 -12.47 -12.03 -0.06
N PRO A 3 -12.16 -12.59 1.12
CA PRO A 3 -10.85 -12.40 1.75
C PRO A 3 -9.70 -12.69 0.79
N MET A 4 -8.67 -11.85 0.87
CA MET A 4 -7.50 -12.03 0.03
C MET A 4 -6.68 -13.23 0.49
N ASP A 5 -5.92 -13.79 -0.44
CA ASP A 5 -4.85 -14.73 -0.11
C ASP A 5 -3.71 -13.94 0.57
N ILE A 6 -3.55 -14.13 1.87
CA ILE A 6 -2.63 -13.35 2.70
C ILE A 6 -1.18 -13.43 2.21
N GLN A 7 -0.72 -14.62 1.80
CA GLN A 7 0.66 -14.79 1.31
C GLN A 7 0.87 -14.02 -0.01
N LYS A 8 -0.15 -14.02 -0.89
CA LYS A 8 -0.09 -13.19 -2.11
C LYS A 8 -0.16 -11.70 -1.79
N GLY A 9 -0.94 -11.31 -0.78
CA GLY A 9 -1.01 -9.94 -0.28
C GLY A 9 0.34 -9.43 0.21
N GLU A 10 0.98 -10.17 1.12
CA GLU A 10 2.32 -9.84 1.64
C GLU A 10 3.37 -9.76 0.54
N LYS A 11 3.36 -10.72 -0.40
CA LYS A 11 4.25 -10.69 -1.56
C LYS A 11 4.01 -9.47 -2.46
N SER A 12 2.77 -9.02 -2.57
CA SER A 12 2.42 -7.82 -3.32
C SER A 12 2.95 -6.56 -2.63
N LEU A 13 2.82 -6.46 -1.31
CA LEU A 13 3.39 -5.35 -0.52
C LEU A 13 4.92 -5.25 -0.67
N LEU A 14 5.64 -6.38 -0.66
CA LEU A 14 7.09 -6.38 -0.88
C LEU A 14 7.47 -5.87 -2.28
N LYS A 15 6.75 -6.30 -3.32
CA LYS A 15 6.98 -5.82 -4.69
C LYS A 15 6.64 -4.33 -4.86
N ILE A 16 5.55 -3.88 -4.23
CA ILE A 16 5.18 -2.47 -4.20
C ILE A 16 6.30 -1.67 -3.55
N LYS A 17 6.85 -2.16 -2.43
CA LYS A 17 7.98 -1.51 -1.77
C LYS A 17 9.19 -1.38 -2.69
N GLU A 18 9.60 -2.46 -3.35
CA GLU A 18 10.72 -2.46 -4.30
C GLU A 18 10.50 -1.41 -5.41
N LEU A 19 9.32 -1.40 -6.03
CA LEU A 19 8.97 -0.43 -7.07
C LEU A 19 8.98 1.03 -6.56
N MET A 20 8.40 1.27 -5.38
CA MET A 20 8.35 2.62 -4.80
C MET A 20 9.76 3.12 -4.42
N ASP A 21 10.63 2.24 -3.92
CA ASP A 21 12.03 2.57 -3.64
C ASP A 21 12.79 2.94 -4.92
N GLU A 22 12.61 2.19 -6.01
CA GLU A 22 13.19 2.48 -7.33
C GLU A 22 12.74 3.84 -7.88
N LEU A 23 11.44 4.13 -7.77
CA LEU A 23 10.86 5.40 -8.18
C LEU A 23 11.15 6.56 -7.21
N LYS A 24 11.77 6.27 -6.06
CA LYS A 24 11.99 7.21 -4.95
C LYS A 24 10.68 7.88 -4.51
N VAL A 25 9.60 7.12 -4.45
CA VAL A 25 8.27 7.57 -3.99
C VAL A 25 8.10 7.14 -2.54
N ILE A 26 7.81 8.10 -1.67
CA ILE A 26 7.48 7.81 -0.28
C ILE A 26 6.05 7.29 -0.25
N PHE A 27 5.85 6.15 0.39
CA PHE A 27 4.52 5.61 0.66
C PHE A 27 4.43 5.12 2.10
N PHE A 28 3.21 4.91 2.56
CA PHE A 28 2.91 4.39 3.88
C PHE A 28 1.70 3.45 3.82
N LEU A 29 1.65 2.49 4.75
CA LEU A 29 0.48 1.62 4.89
C LEU A 29 -0.70 2.43 5.43
N ARG A 30 -1.92 2.16 4.95
CA ARG A 30 -3.14 2.82 5.42
C ARG A 30 -4.19 1.83 5.91
N HIS A 31 -5.23 2.35 6.55
CA HIS A 31 -6.44 1.63 6.95
C HIS A 31 -6.17 0.24 7.58
N GLY A 32 -6.83 -0.82 7.09
CA GLY A 32 -6.72 -2.19 7.61
C GLY A 32 -5.31 -2.76 7.49
N THR A 33 -4.60 -2.44 6.41
CA THR A 33 -3.21 -2.85 6.19
C THR A 33 -2.27 -2.29 7.26
N CYS A 34 -2.39 -1.00 7.59
CA CYS A 34 -1.61 -0.37 8.65
C CYS A 34 -1.96 -0.93 10.02
N LEU A 35 -3.25 -1.09 10.30
CA LEU A 35 -3.73 -1.64 11.57
C LEU A 35 -3.21 -3.06 11.80
N GLY A 36 -3.29 -3.95 10.81
CA GLY A 36 -2.76 -5.31 10.90
C GLY A 36 -1.26 -5.32 11.18
N ALA A 37 -0.50 -4.53 10.42
CA ALA A 37 0.95 -4.44 10.58
C ALA A 37 1.35 -3.96 11.99
N VAL A 38 0.65 -2.99 12.56
CA VAL A 38 0.96 -2.46 13.90
C VAL A 38 0.45 -3.36 15.03
N ARG A 39 -0.77 -3.90 14.90
CA ARG A 39 -1.42 -4.69 15.96
C ARG A 39 -0.84 -6.10 16.05
N ASP A 40 -0.71 -6.78 14.92
CA ASP A 40 -0.41 -8.21 14.85
C ASP A 40 0.88 -8.51 14.08
N GLY A 41 1.52 -7.50 13.48
CA GLY A 41 2.72 -7.70 12.64
C GLY A 41 2.44 -8.39 11.30
N GLN A 42 1.17 -8.43 10.87
CA GLN A 42 0.73 -9.17 9.68
C GLN A 42 -0.53 -8.55 9.07
N LEU A 43 -0.91 -8.96 7.86
CA LEU A 43 -2.20 -8.57 7.27
C LEU A 43 -3.37 -9.20 8.03
N ILE A 44 -4.50 -8.51 8.07
CA ILE A 44 -5.73 -9.01 8.71
C ILE A 44 -6.27 -10.17 7.87
N THR A 45 -6.47 -11.35 8.48
CA THR A 45 -6.76 -12.58 7.73
C THR A 45 -8.11 -12.61 7.02
N TRP A 46 -9.00 -11.67 7.33
CA TRP A 46 -10.32 -11.51 6.71
C TRP A 46 -10.45 -10.22 5.89
N ASP A 47 -9.39 -9.41 5.77
CA ASP A 47 -9.36 -8.31 4.81
C ASP A 47 -9.36 -8.88 3.38
N ASP A 48 -9.87 -8.10 2.45
CA ASP A 48 -9.90 -8.45 1.03
C ASP A 48 -9.13 -7.50 0.12
N ASP A 49 -8.47 -6.48 0.70
CA ASP A 49 -7.66 -5.52 -0.01
C ASP A 49 -6.37 -5.15 0.74
N ILE A 50 -5.56 -4.31 0.08
CA ILE A 50 -4.36 -3.70 0.61
C ILE A 50 -4.45 -2.20 0.38
N ASP A 51 -4.27 -1.44 1.45
CA ASP A 51 -4.29 0.01 1.45
C ASP A 51 -2.89 0.59 1.64
N ILE A 52 -2.46 1.38 0.66
CA ILE A 52 -1.28 2.22 0.73
C ILE A 52 -1.64 3.68 0.41
N GLY A 53 -0.82 4.60 0.91
CA GLY A 53 -0.94 6.03 0.62
C GLY A 53 0.41 6.64 0.27
N SER A 54 0.37 7.73 -0.47
CA SER A 54 1.49 8.66 -0.67
C SER A 54 1.00 10.08 -0.35
N ILE A 55 1.89 11.06 -0.46
CA ILE A 55 1.63 12.45 -0.08
C ILE A 55 1.57 13.29 -1.35
N ILE A 56 0.46 14.00 -1.54
CA ILE A 56 0.32 14.98 -2.63
C ILE A 56 1.35 16.08 -2.41
N GLU A 57 1.93 16.57 -3.50
CA GLU A 57 3.03 17.54 -3.56
C GLU A 57 4.40 16.98 -3.15
N MET A 58 4.52 15.66 -2.97
CA MET A 58 5.81 14.97 -2.78
C MET A 58 6.10 14.00 -3.93
N ASN A 59 7.39 13.70 -4.15
CA ASN A 59 7.84 12.69 -5.12
C ASN A 59 7.27 12.88 -6.55
N ASN A 60 7.04 14.14 -6.97
CA ASN A 60 6.39 14.51 -8.22
C ASN A 60 4.93 14.03 -8.39
N LEU A 61 4.26 13.68 -7.28
CA LEU A 61 2.84 13.38 -7.24
C LEU A 61 2.07 14.66 -6.90
N ASP A 62 1.57 15.37 -7.91
CA ASP A 62 0.74 16.57 -7.75
C ASP A 62 -0.71 16.30 -8.20
N GLU A 63 -1.61 17.28 -8.03
CA GLU A 63 -3.01 17.15 -8.47
C GLU A 63 -3.10 16.75 -9.96
N LYS A 64 -2.21 17.28 -10.81
CA LYS A 64 -2.21 16.98 -12.25
C LYS A 64 -1.83 15.52 -12.53
N SER A 65 -0.97 14.92 -11.70
CA SER A 65 -0.59 13.51 -11.79
C SER A 65 -1.76 12.57 -11.47
N ILE A 66 -2.72 13.01 -10.63
CA ILE A 66 -3.88 12.23 -10.22
C ILE A 66 -4.99 12.27 -11.28
N TYR A 67 -5.19 13.42 -11.93
CA TYR A 67 -6.27 13.63 -12.90
C TYR A 67 -5.89 13.35 -14.35
N LYS A 68 -4.64 12.95 -14.63
CA LYS A 68 -4.25 12.38 -15.93
C LYS A 68 -4.66 10.91 -15.99
N ILE A 69 -5.90 10.67 -16.37
CA ILE A 69 -6.36 9.35 -16.82
C ILE A 69 -6.35 9.34 -18.35
#